data_AF-A0A831KW97-F1
#
_entry.id   AF-A0A831KW97-F1
#
_cell.length_a   1.000
_cell.length_b   1.000
_cell.length_c   1.000
_cell.angle_alpha   90.00
_cell.angle_beta   90.00
_cell.angle_gamma   90.00
#
_symmetry.space_group_name_H-M   'P 1'
#
loop_
_entity.id
_entity.type
_entity.pdbx_description
1 polymer ?
#
loop_
_entity_poly.entity_id
_entity_poly.type
_entity_poly.pdbx_seq_one_letter_code
_entity_poly.pdbx_strand_id
1 'polypeptide(L)'
;FYLHSEEEAAPYNQEPGTFTPWESIPPDTDLLFYEGLHGGVVTDKINAARHVDTLVGVAPIVNLEWIQKIHRDCKERGYSAEAVTDTILRRMYDYVHYITPQFSRTHINFQRVPTVDTSNPFIAREIPTPDESFVVIRFRDPRSADFPYLLRMLHDSFMSRPNTIVAPAGKMGFAMEVILAPIIERLMENRRKTRRA
;
A
#
# COMPACT_ATOMS: atom_id res chain seq x y z
N PHE A 1 -6.35 15.26 -11.63
CA PHE A 1 -5.86 13.88 -11.43
C PHE A 1 -5.64 13.20 -12.78
N TYR A 2 -5.06 12.00 -12.81
CA TYR A 2 -4.81 11.25 -14.06
C TYR A 2 -6.05 10.45 -14.44
N LEU A 3 -6.40 10.44 -15.72
CA LEU A 3 -7.63 9.79 -16.22
C LEU A 3 -7.32 8.35 -16.66
N HIS A 4 -7.89 7.36 -15.97
CA HIS A 4 -7.60 5.94 -16.19
C HIS A 4 -8.53 5.26 -17.18
N SER A 5 -9.76 5.74 -17.35
CA SER A 5 -10.81 5.13 -18.17
C SER A 5 -11.56 6.18 -18.99
N GLU A 6 -12.32 5.72 -19.99
CA GLU A 6 -13.20 6.60 -20.78
C GLU A 6 -14.27 7.26 -19.91
N GLU A 7 -14.80 6.54 -18.92
CA GLU A 7 -15.80 7.06 -17.97
C GLU A 7 -15.23 8.20 -17.12
N GLU A 8 -14.00 8.07 -16.62
CA GLU A 8 -13.33 9.16 -15.90
C GLU A 8 -13.02 10.34 -16.81
N ALA A 9 -12.71 10.10 -18.08
CA ALA A 9 -12.28 11.13 -19.02
C ALA A 9 -13.44 11.92 -19.65
N ALA A 10 -14.63 11.32 -19.74
CA ALA A 10 -15.81 11.91 -20.36
C ALA A 10 -16.21 13.29 -19.77
N PRO A 11 -16.25 13.50 -18.44
CA PRO A 11 -16.56 14.81 -17.85
C PRO A 11 -15.55 15.91 -18.21
N TYR A 12 -14.32 15.55 -18.56
CA TYR A 12 -13.25 16.47 -18.91
C TYR A 12 -13.11 16.69 -20.42
N ASN A 13 -13.85 15.92 -21.23
CA ASN A 13 -13.74 15.91 -22.68
C ASN A 13 -12.29 15.69 -23.15
N GLN A 14 -11.62 14.74 -22.50
CA GLN A 14 -10.24 14.31 -22.76
C GLN A 14 -10.19 12.80 -23.06
N GLU A 15 -9.04 12.32 -23.50
CA GLU A 15 -8.78 10.89 -23.71
C GLU A 15 -8.23 10.25 -22.43
N PRO A 16 -8.47 8.94 -22.20
CA PRO A 16 -7.78 8.19 -21.16
C PRO A 16 -6.25 8.30 -21.32
N GLY A 17 -5.55 8.41 -20.21
CA GLY A 17 -4.09 8.55 -20.19
C GLY A 17 -3.57 9.99 -20.16
N THR A 18 -4.44 10.99 -20.04
CA THR A 18 -4.06 12.39 -19.88
C THR A 18 -4.16 12.87 -18.44
N PHE A 19 -3.54 14.02 -18.17
CA PHE A 19 -3.64 14.73 -16.90
C PHE A 19 -4.64 15.87 -17.00
N THR A 20 -5.53 15.98 -16.02
CA THR A 20 -6.29 17.22 -15.83
C THR A 20 -5.38 18.34 -15.32
N PRO A 21 -5.79 19.62 -15.42
CA PRO A 21 -5.06 20.73 -14.83
C PRO A 21 -4.82 20.57 -13.32
N TRP A 22 -3.78 21.23 -12.82
CA TRP A 22 -3.49 21.32 -11.40
C TRP A 22 -4.55 22.12 -10.66
N GLU A 23 -4.82 21.73 -9.42
CA GLU A 23 -5.73 22.42 -8.52
C GLU A 23 -5.01 22.82 -7.24
N SER A 24 -5.39 23.96 -6.67
CA SER A 24 -4.89 24.40 -5.38
C SER A 24 -5.45 23.53 -4.26
N ILE A 25 -4.63 23.20 -3.27
CA ILE A 25 -5.09 22.52 -2.06
C ILE A 25 -6.04 23.48 -1.30
N PRO A 26 -7.24 23.01 -0.89
CA PRO A 26 -8.16 23.84 -0.14
C PRO A 26 -7.54 24.44 1.14
N PRO A 27 -7.89 25.70 1.49
CA PRO A 27 -7.49 26.27 2.77
C PRO A 27 -8.06 25.43 3.93
N ASP A 28 -7.45 25.55 5.10
CA ASP A 28 -7.87 24.85 6.32
C ASP A 28 -7.84 23.31 6.26
N THR A 29 -7.14 22.73 5.29
CA THR A 29 -6.85 21.29 5.25
C THR A 29 -6.14 20.85 6.54
N ASP A 30 -6.67 19.80 7.18
CA ASP A 30 -6.16 19.28 8.45
C ASP A 30 -4.96 18.35 8.28
N LEU A 31 -5.01 17.48 7.27
CA LEU A 31 -4.02 16.47 6.97
C LEU A 31 -3.95 16.24 5.46
N LEU A 32 -2.73 16.04 4.95
CA LEU A 32 -2.53 15.58 3.57
C LEU A 32 -2.39 14.06 3.58
N PHE A 33 -3.30 13.38 2.88
CA PHE A 33 -3.22 11.95 2.64
C PHE A 33 -2.69 11.70 1.23
N TYR A 34 -1.63 10.92 1.13
CA TYR A 34 -1.05 10.49 -0.14
C TYR A 34 -1.15 8.97 -0.26
N GLU A 35 -1.69 8.49 -1.37
CA GLU A 35 -1.69 7.09 -1.76
C GLU A 35 -1.00 6.93 -3.10
N GLY A 36 -0.06 5.98 -3.18
CA GLY A 36 0.67 5.71 -4.40
C GLY A 36 1.98 4.98 -4.17
N LEU A 37 2.71 4.75 -5.25
CA LEU A 37 3.94 3.94 -5.25
C LEU A 37 5.19 4.68 -4.75
N HIS A 38 5.14 6.01 -4.53
CA HIS A 38 6.33 6.83 -4.25
C HIS A 38 6.22 7.69 -2.98
N GLY A 39 5.35 7.31 -2.03
CA GLY A 39 5.12 8.10 -0.80
C GLY A 39 6.33 8.18 0.13
N GLY A 40 7.28 7.24 0.01
CA GLY A 40 8.51 7.18 0.80
C GLY A 40 9.78 7.20 -0.05
N VAL A 41 9.71 7.73 -1.28
CA VAL A 41 10.83 7.69 -2.23
C VAL A 41 12.01 8.53 -1.71
N VAL A 42 13.21 7.96 -1.86
CA VAL A 42 14.48 8.65 -1.60
C VAL A 42 15.46 8.29 -2.71
N THR A 43 15.98 9.31 -3.37
CA THR A 43 17.01 9.26 -4.40
C THR A 43 18.17 10.18 -4.00
N ASP A 44 19.17 10.30 -4.87
CA ASP A 44 20.25 11.29 -4.78
C ASP A 44 19.73 12.74 -4.85
N LYS A 45 18.59 12.97 -5.52
CA LYS A 45 18.03 14.31 -5.76
C LYS A 45 16.84 14.65 -4.87
N ILE A 46 16.04 13.66 -4.48
CA ILE A 46 14.75 13.87 -3.84
C ILE A 46 14.65 12.97 -2.61
N ASN A 47 14.20 13.54 -1.49
CA ASN A 47 13.81 12.78 -0.32
C ASN A 47 12.38 13.19 0.06
N ALA A 48 11.39 12.41 -0.40
CA ALA A 48 9.99 12.63 -0.06
C ALA A 48 9.70 12.18 1.38
N ALA A 49 10.35 11.11 1.83
CA ALA A 49 10.14 10.51 3.15
C ALA A 49 10.36 11.50 4.31
N ARG A 50 11.21 12.53 4.15
CA ARG A 50 11.45 13.56 5.19
C ARG A 50 10.25 14.47 5.44
N HIS A 51 9.26 14.49 4.54
CA HIS A 51 8.07 15.33 4.64
C HIS A 51 6.87 14.59 5.22
N VAL A 52 7.06 13.35 5.66
CA VAL A 52 5.96 12.45 6.06
C VAL A 52 6.05 12.17 7.56
N ASP A 53 5.01 12.55 8.31
CA ASP A 53 4.92 12.22 9.75
C ASP A 53 4.59 10.75 9.97
N THR A 54 3.76 10.14 9.12
CA THR A 54 3.38 8.72 9.18
C THR A 54 3.45 8.07 7.80
N LEU A 55 4.41 7.18 7.59
CA LEU A 55 4.59 6.45 6.34
C LEU A 55 4.16 4.98 6.50
N VAL A 56 3.10 4.59 5.80
CA VAL A 56 2.55 3.22 5.81
C VAL A 56 2.89 2.53 4.49
N GLY A 57 3.45 1.32 4.57
CA GLY A 57 3.66 0.46 3.41
C GLY A 57 2.54 -0.57 3.32
N VAL A 58 1.85 -0.64 2.19
CA VAL A 58 0.87 -1.69 1.92
C VAL A 58 1.31 -2.42 0.66
N ALA A 59 1.62 -3.71 0.79
CA ALA A 59 2.13 -4.49 -0.32
C ALA A 59 1.68 -5.94 -0.26
N PRO A 60 1.26 -6.56 -1.36
CA PRO A 60 1.26 -8.02 -1.46
C PRO A 60 2.70 -8.56 -1.50
N ILE A 61 2.88 -9.87 -1.26
CA ILE A 61 4.12 -10.53 -1.69
C ILE A 61 4.25 -10.46 -3.22
N VAL A 62 5.49 -10.50 -3.72
CA VAL A 62 5.81 -10.36 -5.15
C VAL A 62 4.97 -11.30 -6.02
N ASN A 63 4.83 -12.57 -5.63
CA ASN A 63 4.05 -13.54 -6.39
C ASN A 63 2.58 -13.13 -6.50
N LEU A 64 1.97 -12.65 -5.42
CA LEU A 64 0.58 -12.16 -5.43
C LEU A 64 0.47 -10.87 -6.27
N GLU A 65 1.45 -9.98 -6.22
CA GLU A 65 1.51 -8.79 -7.06
C GLU A 65 1.47 -9.15 -8.56
N TRP A 66 2.26 -10.15 -8.95
CA TRP A 66 2.30 -10.65 -10.33
C TRP A 66 1.00 -11.33 -10.73
N ILE A 67 0.43 -12.19 -9.88
CA ILE A 67 -0.89 -12.81 -10.14
C ILE A 67 -1.94 -11.72 -10.39
N GLN A 68 -2.00 -10.70 -9.54
CA GLN A 68 -2.92 -9.57 -9.71
C GLN A 68 -2.66 -8.77 -10.99
N LYS A 69 -1.39 -8.59 -11.37
CA LYS A 69 -1.02 -7.88 -12.59
C LYS A 69 -1.44 -8.67 -13.84
N ILE A 70 -1.17 -9.96 -13.88
CA ILE A 70 -1.55 -10.86 -14.97
C ILE A 70 -3.05 -10.89 -15.15
N HIS A 71 -3.81 -11.05 -14.07
CA HIS A 71 -5.27 -11.06 -14.15
C HIS A 71 -5.84 -9.75 -14.68
N ARG A 72 -5.35 -8.60 -14.20
CA ARG A 72 -5.79 -7.29 -14.71
C ARG A 72 -5.47 -7.13 -16.20
N ASP A 73 -4.24 -7.41 -16.60
CA ASP A 73 -3.80 -7.19 -17.97
C ASP A 73 -4.41 -8.18 -18.98
N CYS A 74 -4.61 -9.45 -18.61
CA CYS A 74 -5.28 -10.42 -19.48
C CYS A 74 -6.79 -10.16 -19.57
N LYS A 75 -7.46 -9.82 -18.47
CA LYS A 75 -8.91 -9.61 -18.43
C LYS A 75 -9.33 -8.28 -19.05
N GLU A 76 -8.62 -7.20 -18.76
CA GLU A 76 -9.00 -5.85 -19.19
C GLU A 76 -8.41 -5.48 -20.56
N ARG A 77 -7.26 -6.04 -20.94
CA ARG A 77 -6.50 -5.58 -22.12
C ARG A 77 -6.25 -6.67 -23.17
N GLY A 78 -6.69 -7.91 -22.91
CA GLY A 78 -6.59 -9.01 -23.87
C GLY A 78 -5.15 -9.44 -24.20
N TYR A 79 -4.17 -9.09 -23.37
CA TYR A 79 -2.78 -9.47 -23.60
C TYR A 79 -2.54 -10.97 -23.40
N SER A 80 -1.60 -11.53 -24.16
CA SER A 80 -1.10 -12.89 -23.94
C SER A 80 -0.29 -12.94 -22.64
N ALA A 81 -0.25 -14.11 -21.98
CA ALA A 81 0.54 -14.32 -20.77
C ALA A 81 2.04 -14.04 -20.98
N GLU A 82 2.55 -14.28 -22.19
CA GLU A 82 3.93 -13.99 -22.59
C GLU A 82 4.21 -12.48 -22.59
N ALA A 83 3.32 -11.68 -23.21
CA ALA A 83 3.46 -10.22 -23.23
C ALA A 83 3.41 -9.60 -21.82
N VAL A 84 2.61 -10.18 -20.92
CA VAL A 84 2.59 -9.74 -19.50
C VAL A 84 3.90 -10.10 -18.80
N THR A 85 4.46 -11.28 -19.07
CA THR A 85 5.73 -11.73 -18.50
C THR A 85 6.87 -10.77 -18.86
N ASP A 86 6.97 -10.39 -20.14
CA ASP A 86 7.95 -9.39 -20.60
C ASP A 86 7.76 -8.03 -19.91
N THR A 87 6.51 -7.63 -19.72
CA THR A 87 6.19 -6.38 -19.02
C THR A 87 6.62 -6.42 -17.56
N ILE A 88 6.46 -7.56 -16.89
CA ILE A 88 6.95 -7.75 -15.50
C ILE A 88 8.47 -7.63 -15.48
N LEU A 89 9.18 -8.37 -16.34
CA LEU A 89 10.64 -8.35 -16.41
C LEU A 89 11.20 -6.94 -16.64
N ARG A 90 10.61 -6.18 -17.58
CA ARG A 90 11.02 -4.80 -17.88
C ARG A 90 10.88 -3.85 -16.68
N ARG A 91 9.97 -4.14 -15.75
CA ARG A 91 9.71 -3.30 -14.56
C ARG A 91 10.50 -3.75 -13.33
N MET A 92 11.13 -4.93 -13.35
CA MET A 92 11.84 -5.47 -12.19
C MET A 92 13.01 -4.60 -11.74
N TYR A 93 13.71 -3.96 -12.69
CA TYR A 93 14.78 -3.03 -12.34
C TYR A 93 14.24 -1.89 -11.46
N ASP A 94 13.20 -1.20 -11.91
CA ASP A 94 12.62 -0.08 -11.16
C ASP A 94 11.96 -0.54 -9.86
N TYR A 95 11.33 -1.71 -9.85
CA TYR A 95 10.76 -2.29 -8.65
C TYR A 95 11.82 -2.46 -7.56
N VAL A 96 12.95 -3.06 -7.90
CA VAL A 96 14.04 -3.30 -6.94
C VAL A 96 14.69 -1.98 -6.51
N HIS A 97 14.92 -1.04 -7.42
CA HIS A 97 15.68 0.18 -7.12
C HIS A 97 14.85 1.32 -6.52
N TYR A 98 13.56 1.40 -6.83
CA TYR A 98 12.71 2.53 -6.43
C TYR A 98 11.52 2.13 -5.56
N ILE A 99 10.98 0.92 -5.70
CA ILE A 99 9.81 0.48 -4.90
C ILE A 99 10.26 -0.18 -3.59
N THR A 100 10.98 -1.30 -3.68
CA THR A 100 11.32 -2.10 -2.48
C THR A 100 12.05 -1.32 -1.37
N PRO A 101 12.98 -0.37 -1.65
CA PRO A 101 13.69 0.32 -0.59
C PRO A 101 12.79 1.21 0.28
N GLN A 102 11.61 1.61 -0.23
CA GLN A 102 10.65 2.40 0.53
C GLN A 102 10.07 1.63 1.72
N PHE A 103 9.92 0.30 1.64
CA PHE A 103 9.42 -0.52 2.75
C PHE A 103 10.41 -0.64 3.92
N SER A 104 11.68 -0.28 3.71
CA SER A 104 12.63 -0.08 4.81
C SER A 104 12.41 1.26 5.51
N ARG A 105 11.74 2.21 4.84
CA ARG A 105 11.51 3.60 5.28
C ARG A 105 10.16 3.83 5.98
N THR A 106 9.21 2.93 5.82
CA THR A 106 7.89 2.97 6.45
C THR A 106 7.96 2.77 7.96
N HIS A 107 7.01 3.39 8.67
CA HIS A 107 6.78 3.18 10.09
C HIS A 107 6.06 1.85 10.34
N ILE A 108 5.11 1.50 9.46
CA ILE A 108 4.33 0.27 9.55
C ILE A 108 4.21 -0.33 8.15
N ASN A 109 4.48 -1.63 8.03
CA ASN A 109 4.22 -2.38 6.80
C ASN A 109 3.06 -3.34 7.02
N PHE A 110 2.10 -3.35 6.12
CA PHE A 110 1.06 -4.35 5.96
C PHE A 110 1.40 -5.17 4.72
N GLN A 111 1.88 -6.38 4.94
CA GLN A 111 2.25 -7.29 3.86
C GLN A 111 1.21 -8.40 3.72
N ARG A 112 0.51 -8.46 2.58
CA ARG A 112 -0.47 -9.53 2.31
C ARG A 112 0.24 -10.77 1.77
N VAL A 113 0.03 -11.90 2.45
CA VAL A 113 0.68 -13.19 2.17
C VAL A 113 -0.40 -14.27 1.97
N PRO A 114 -0.60 -14.78 0.74
CA PRO A 114 -1.43 -15.96 0.50
C PRO A 114 -0.90 -17.20 1.22
N THR A 115 -1.82 -18.05 1.64
CA THR A 115 -1.57 -19.37 2.23
C THR A 115 -1.91 -20.53 1.28
N VAL A 116 -2.23 -20.18 0.03
CA VAL A 116 -2.42 -21.11 -1.09
C VAL A 116 -1.16 -21.15 -1.97
N ASP A 117 -1.10 -22.13 -2.87
CA ASP A 117 0.03 -22.28 -3.78
C ASP A 117 0.09 -21.09 -4.77
N THR A 118 1.14 -20.28 -4.61
CA THR A 118 1.48 -19.17 -5.51
C THR A 118 2.88 -19.34 -6.09
N SER A 119 3.42 -20.57 -6.07
CA SER A 119 4.79 -20.87 -6.50
C SER A 119 5.04 -20.53 -7.97
N ASN A 120 4.05 -20.74 -8.84
CA ASN A 120 4.08 -20.30 -10.23
C ASN A 120 2.95 -19.28 -10.51
N PRO A 121 3.24 -17.97 -10.41
CA PRO A 121 2.23 -16.92 -10.59
C PRO A 121 1.74 -16.77 -12.04
N PHE A 122 2.46 -17.32 -13.02
CA PHE A 122 2.14 -17.18 -14.45
C PHE A 122 1.04 -18.10 -14.94
N ILE A 123 0.73 -19.14 -14.16
CA ILE A 123 -0.34 -20.11 -14.45
C ILE A 123 -1.49 -20.02 -13.45
N ALA A 124 -1.44 -19.05 -12.53
CA ALA A 124 -2.46 -18.87 -11.52
C ALA A 124 -3.80 -18.52 -12.21
N ARG A 125 -4.84 -19.28 -11.87
CA ARG A 125 -6.18 -19.13 -12.47
C ARG A 125 -7.03 -18.06 -11.78
N GLU A 126 -6.74 -17.83 -10.51
CA GLU A 126 -7.50 -16.94 -9.65
C GLU A 126 -6.53 -16.14 -8.76
N ILE A 127 -6.99 -14.96 -8.35
CA ILE A 127 -6.29 -14.16 -7.36
C ILE A 127 -6.70 -14.70 -5.98
N PRO A 128 -5.76 -15.13 -5.13
CA PRO A 128 -6.08 -15.56 -3.77
C PRO A 128 -6.97 -14.53 -3.05
N THR A 129 -8.02 -15.01 -2.41
CA THR A 129 -8.98 -14.21 -1.66
C THR A 129 -8.39 -13.76 -0.31
N PRO A 130 -9.01 -12.77 0.37
CA PRO A 130 -8.59 -12.38 1.71
C PRO A 130 -8.64 -13.55 2.71
N ASP A 131 -9.60 -14.46 2.59
CA ASP A 131 -9.72 -15.60 3.50
C ASP A 131 -8.61 -16.65 3.27
N GLU A 132 -8.06 -16.71 2.07
CA GLU A 132 -6.89 -17.52 1.72
C GLU A 132 -5.56 -16.84 2.07
N SER A 133 -5.58 -15.72 2.79
CA SER A 133 -4.40 -14.90 3.06
C SER A 133 -4.29 -14.45 4.52
N PHE A 134 -3.05 -14.20 4.95
CA PHE A 134 -2.75 -13.41 6.13
C PHE A 134 -2.22 -12.04 5.74
N VAL A 135 -2.24 -11.11 6.70
CA VAL A 135 -1.49 -9.86 6.64
C VAL A 135 -0.45 -9.85 7.75
N VAL A 136 0.80 -9.72 7.36
CA VAL A 136 1.94 -9.53 8.26
C VAL A 136 2.11 -8.04 8.50
N ILE A 137 1.90 -7.62 9.75
CA ILE A 137 1.94 -6.22 10.16
C ILE A 137 3.21 -5.98 10.97
N ARG A 138 4.20 -5.35 10.33
CA ARG A 138 5.50 -5.05 10.95
C ARG A 138 5.57 -3.60 11.37
N PHE A 139 5.85 -3.36 12.65
CA PHE A 139 6.15 -2.04 13.19
C PHE A 139 7.66 -1.82 13.17
N ARG A 140 8.09 -0.64 12.71
CA ARG A 140 9.51 -0.25 12.75
C ARG A 140 9.99 -0.12 14.20
N ASP A 141 9.24 0.62 15.02
CA ASP A 141 9.49 0.73 16.46
C ASP A 141 8.44 -0.12 17.20
N PRO A 142 8.82 -1.24 17.83
CA PRO A 142 7.85 -2.07 18.55
C PRO A 142 7.15 -1.33 19.70
N ARG A 143 7.74 -0.25 20.22
CA ARG A 143 7.14 0.55 21.30
C ARG A 143 6.00 1.43 20.83
N SER A 144 5.80 1.58 19.51
CA SER A 144 4.68 2.34 18.97
C SER A 144 3.37 1.57 18.93
N ALA A 145 3.34 0.32 19.40
CA ALA A 145 2.15 -0.53 19.40
C ALA A 145 1.96 -1.25 20.74
N ASP A 146 0.70 -1.39 21.17
CA ASP A 146 0.30 -2.26 22.26
C ASP A 146 -0.09 -3.64 21.68
N PHE A 147 0.89 -4.54 21.55
CA PHE A 147 0.64 -5.88 21.01
C PHE A 147 -0.37 -6.71 21.81
N PRO A 148 -0.35 -6.71 23.17
CA PRO A 148 -1.41 -7.34 23.95
C PRO A 148 -2.82 -6.83 23.63
N TYR A 149 -3.00 -5.54 23.40
CA TYR A 149 -4.26 -4.98 22.91
C TYR A 149 -4.59 -5.46 21.49
N LEU A 150 -3.63 -5.35 20.56
CA LEU A 150 -3.84 -5.78 19.17
C LEU A 150 -4.21 -7.26 19.06
N LEU A 151 -3.58 -8.15 19.83
CA LEU A 151 -3.91 -9.58 19.86
C LEU A 151 -5.34 -9.85 20.34
N ARG A 152 -5.83 -9.06 21.29
CA ARG A 152 -7.22 -9.17 21.80
C ARG A 152 -8.24 -8.67 20.79
N MET A 153 -7.92 -7.56 20.11
CA MET A 153 -8.82 -6.96 19.12
C MET A 153 -8.85 -7.77 17.81
N LEU A 154 -7.69 -8.21 17.35
CA LEU A 154 -7.54 -8.94 16.09
C LEU A 154 -7.64 -10.44 16.38
N HIS A 155 -8.87 -10.95 16.47
CA HIS A 155 -9.10 -12.37 16.72
C HIS A 155 -8.35 -13.25 15.69
N ASP A 156 -7.83 -14.40 16.12
CA ASP A 156 -6.94 -15.30 15.36
C ASP A 156 -5.59 -14.70 14.93
N SER A 157 -5.22 -13.54 15.48
CA SER A 157 -3.87 -13.01 15.26
C SER A 157 -2.85 -13.66 16.18
N PHE A 158 -1.59 -13.63 15.75
CA PHE A 158 -0.46 -14.13 16.54
C PHE A 158 0.80 -13.32 16.27
N MET A 159 1.78 -13.40 17.18
CA MET A 159 3.07 -12.73 17.03
C MET A 159 4.03 -13.64 16.27
N SER A 160 4.58 -13.17 15.15
CA SER A 160 5.64 -13.88 14.40
C SER A 160 7.04 -13.41 14.78
N ARG A 161 7.17 -12.16 15.25
CA ARG A 161 8.40 -11.55 15.78
C ARG A 161 8.07 -10.52 16.86
N PRO A 162 9.02 -10.07 17.71
CA PRO A 162 8.75 -9.09 18.76
C PRO A 162 8.13 -7.76 18.30
N ASN A 163 8.30 -7.40 17.02
CA ASN A 163 7.74 -6.18 16.41
C ASN A 163 6.72 -6.47 15.29
N THR A 164 6.23 -7.70 15.20
CA THR A 164 5.40 -8.15 14.07
C THR A 164 4.24 -9.01 14.54
N ILE A 165 3.03 -8.59 14.18
CA ILE A 165 1.78 -9.33 14.39
C ILE A 165 1.27 -9.82 13.03
N VAL A 166 0.71 -11.02 12.99
CA VAL A 166 0.08 -11.63 11.81
C VAL A 166 -1.40 -11.73 12.09
N ALA A 167 -2.25 -11.24 11.17
CA ALA A 167 -3.70 -11.27 11.31
C ALA A 167 -4.37 -11.81 10.04
N PRO A 168 -5.55 -12.44 10.11
CA PRO A 168 -6.30 -12.85 8.93
C PRO A 168 -6.52 -11.68 7.96
N ALA A 169 -6.33 -11.87 6.65
CA ALA A 169 -6.39 -10.75 5.72
C ALA A 169 -7.82 -10.20 5.53
N GLY A 170 -8.85 -11.00 5.78
CA GLY A 170 -10.24 -10.51 5.88
C GLY A 170 -10.43 -9.42 6.96
N LYS A 171 -9.54 -9.33 7.96
CA LYS A 171 -9.55 -8.31 9.02
C LYS A 171 -8.62 -7.13 8.73
N MET A 172 -8.05 -7.01 7.53
CA MET A 172 -7.05 -5.97 7.21
C MET A 172 -7.58 -4.55 7.42
N GLY A 173 -8.80 -4.24 6.97
CA GLY A 173 -9.40 -2.91 7.17
C GLY A 173 -9.57 -2.58 8.66
N PHE A 174 -10.08 -3.53 9.44
CA PHE A 174 -10.21 -3.37 10.89
C PHE A 174 -8.86 -3.23 11.60
N ALA A 175 -7.84 -4.00 11.18
CA ALA A 175 -6.49 -3.86 11.69
C ALA A 175 -5.91 -2.48 11.39
N MET A 176 -6.10 -1.95 10.19
CA MET A 176 -5.70 -0.59 9.83
C MET A 176 -6.41 0.45 10.70
N GLU A 177 -7.72 0.32 10.92
CA GLU A 177 -8.47 1.23 11.78
C GLU A 177 -7.92 1.24 13.21
N VAL A 178 -7.82 0.07 13.84
CA VAL A 178 -7.33 -0.07 15.23
C VAL A 178 -5.90 0.46 15.39
N ILE A 179 -5.05 0.30 14.37
CA ILE A 179 -3.64 0.70 14.43
C ILE A 179 -3.45 2.18 14.08
N LEU A 180 -4.13 2.67 13.04
CA LEU A 180 -3.89 4.00 12.47
C LEU A 180 -4.74 5.09 13.11
N ALA A 181 -5.95 4.78 13.61
CA ALA A 181 -6.80 5.76 14.28
C ALA A 181 -6.06 6.52 15.41
N PRO A 182 -5.43 5.85 16.40
CA PRO A 182 -4.70 6.58 17.47
C PRO A 182 -3.49 7.36 16.95
N ILE A 183 -2.89 6.94 15.83
CA ILE A 183 -1.79 7.66 15.19
C ILE A 183 -2.32 8.97 14.59
N ILE A 184 -3.43 8.92 13.86
CA ILE A 184 -4.07 10.08 13.25
C ILE A 184 -4.55 11.05 14.34
N GLU A 185 -5.17 10.55 15.41
CA GLU A 185 -5.57 11.37 16.56
C GLU A 185 -4.38 12.14 17.13
N ARG A 186 -3.23 11.48 17.32
CA ARG A 186 -2.00 12.11 17.80
C ARG A 186 -1.46 13.18 16.84
N LEU A 187 -1.55 12.96 15.52
CA LEU A 187 -1.18 13.98 14.52
C LEU A 187 -2.07 15.23 14.65
N MET A 188 -3.38 15.02 14.82
CA MET A 188 -4.35 16.10 15.01
C MET A 188 -4.12 16.87 16.32
N GLU A 189 -3.76 16.19 17.41
CA GLU A 189 -3.39 16.83 18.67
C GLU A 189 -2.12 17.67 18.55
N ASN A 190 -1.08 17.14 17.90
CA ASN A 190 0.18 17.84 17.69
C ASN A 190 -0.04 19.13 16.89
N ARG A 191 -0.85 19.06 15.82
CA ARG A 191 -1.26 20.25 15.05
C ARG A 191 -1.92 21.32 15.92
N ARG A 192 -2.86 20.92 16.79
CA ARG A 192 -3.55 21.86 17.70
C ARG A 192 -2.58 22.55 18.66
N LYS A 193 -1.53 21.87 19.11
CA LYS A 193 -0.49 22.45 19.96
C LYS A 193 0.37 23.44 19.17
N THR A 194 0.83 23.07 17.97
CA THR A 194 1.64 23.94 17.11
C THR A 194 0.90 25.21 16.70
N ARG A 195 -0.42 25.15 16.47
CA ARG A 195 -1.25 26.34 16.14
C ARG A 195 -1.51 27.28 17.32
N ARG A 196 -1.30 26.82 18.56
CA ARG A 196 -1.51 27.61 19.78
C ARG A 196 -0.22 28.26 20.31
N ALA A 197 0.94 27.78 19.87
CA ALA A 197 2.26 28.31 20.20
C ALA A 197 2.64 29.41 19.20
#